data_AF-F9W3X5-F1
#
_entry.id   AF-F9W3X5-F1
#
_cell.length_a   1.000
_cell.length_b   1.000
_cell.length_c   1.000
_cell.angle_alpha   90.00
_cell.angle_beta   90.00
_cell.angle_gamma   90.00
#
_symmetry.space_group_name_H-M   'P 1'
#
loop_
_entity.id
_entity.type
_entity.pdbx_description
1 polymer ?
#
loop_
_entity_poly.entity_id
_entity_poly.type
_entity_poly.pdbx_seq_one_letter_code
_entity_poly.pdbx_strand_id
1 'polypeptide(L)'
;MSVQRRNEASDKLTHQVASTPSTQHQPGGTRDNELEEILQKAFKFWEDVCLVDFLAQRYGKTYGACDPNVTVATFLENPSHYIENDAEREEVVEKLPEKLHQLKGCILRDVTFLRAVGITTREQWAYRRFYPEMLTSITNCVLSRKYGSPLDGETNKEDTLIVQP
;
A
#
# COMPACT_ATOMS: atom_id res chain seq x y z
N MET A 1 -16.60 52.31 -65.57
CA MET A 1 -16.02 50.95 -65.56
C MET A 1 -16.63 50.19 -64.36
N SER A 2 -17.25 49.02 -64.64
CA SER A 2 -17.58 47.86 -63.76
C SER A 2 -18.43 48.08 -62.48
N VAL A 3 -19.71 47.67 -62.40
CA VAL A 3 -20.32 46.32 -62.21
C VAL A 3 -20.12 45.70 -60.81
N GLN A 4 -21.17 45.84 -59.98
CA GLN A 4 -21.96 44.80 -59.28
C GLN A 4 -21.31 43.56 -58.61
N ARG A 5 -21.67 43.35 -57.32
CA ARG A 5 -22.19 42.11 -56.65
C ARG A 5 -21.43 41.53 -55.43
N ARG A 6 -22.23 41.43 -54.34
CA ARG A 6 -22.45 40.33 -53.36
C ARG A 6 -21.38 39.92 -52.32
N ASN A 7 -21.90 39.63 -51.11
CA ASN A 7 -21.79 38.40 -50.28
C ASN A 7 -21.87 38.84 -48.80
N GLU A 8 -22.96 38.69 -48.03
CA GLU A 8 -23.65 37.48 -47.56
C GLU A 8 -22.83 36.65 -46.55
N ALA A 9 -23.50 36.27 -45.45
CA ALA A 9 -23.12 35.28 -44.42
C ALA A 9 -21.95 35.68 -43.51
N SER A 10 -21.82 35.22 -42.27
CA SER A 10 -22.62 34.53 -41.26
C SER A 10 -21.65 34.45 -40.05
N ASP A 11 -22.15 33.98 -38.90
CA ASP A 11 -21.33 33.37 -37.86
C ASP A 11 -20.63 34.29 -36.85
N LYS A 12 -21.43 34.69 -35.85
CA LYS A 12 -21.32 34.14 -34.49
C LYS A 12 -19.93 33.57 -34.13
N LEU A 13 -19.18 34.30 -33.30
CA LEU A 13 -18.59 33.65 -32.13
C LEU A 13 -18.29 34.65 -31.01
N THR A 14 -19.03 34.45 -29.92
CA THR A 14 -18.81 34.97 -28.58
C THR A 14 -17.34 34.90 -28.19
N HIS A 15 -16.75 36.02 -27.76
CA HIS A 15 -15.49 36.02 -27.02
C HIS A 15 -15.73 35.41 -25.63
N GLN A 16 -15.81 34.08 -25.56
CA GLN A 16 -15.61 33.36 -24.31
C GLN A 16 -14.11 33.29 -24.05
N VAL A 17 -13.67 34.12 -23.11
CA VAL A 17 -12.43 33.91 -22.36
C VAL A 17 -12.64 32.65 -21.54
N ALA A 18 -12.28 31.50 -22.10
CA ALA A 18 -12.08 30.27 -21.35
C ALA A 18 -10.57 30.14 -21.11
N SER A 19 -10.10 30.68 -19.99
CA SER A 19 -8.85 30.27 -19.38
C SER A 19 -8.96 28.79 -19.04
N THR A 20 -8.44 27.92 -19.89
CA THR A 20 -8.15 26.55 -19.50
C THR A 20 -6.93 26.59 -18.59
N PRO A 21 -7.01 26.12 -17.32
CA PRO A 21 -5.81 25.63 -16.68
C PRO A 21 -5.44 24.37 -17.47
N SER A 22 -4.40 24.50 -18.29
CA SER A 22 -3.71 23.36 -18.85
C SER A 22 -3.07 22.60 -17.70
N THR A 23 -3.87 21.80 -16.99
CA THR A 23 -3.34 20.67 -16.22
C THR A 23 -2.91 19.66 -17.27
N GLN A 24 -1.75 19.94 -17.86
CA GLN A 24 -0.96 18.96 -18.58
C GLN A 24 -0.54 17.95 -17.51
N HIS A 25 -1.43 17.00 -17.24
CA HIS A 25 -1.03 15.73 -16.65
C HIS A 25 -0.03 15.13 -17.64
N GLN A 26 1.25 15.40 -17.38
CA GLN A 26 2.27 14.52 -17.89
C GLN A 26 1.90 13.10 -17.43
N PRO A 27 1.95 12.09 -18.32
CA PRO A 27 1.96 10.71 -17.88
C PRO A 27 3.33 10.46 -17.25
N GLY A 28 3.50 10.95 -16.03
CA GLY A 28 4.58 10.55 -15.13
C GLY A 28 4.29 9.12 -14.71
N GLY A 29 5.23 8.21 -14.97
CA GLY A 29 5.10 6.81 -14.58
C GLY A 29 4.71 6.68 -13.11
N THR A 30 3.82 5.74 -12.84
CA THR A 30 3.23 5.34 -11.55
C THR A 30 4.27 5.01 -10.48
N ARG A 31 5.02 6.00 -9.97
CA ARG A 31 5.82 5.86 -8.73
C ARG A 31 5.05 6.31 -7.50
N ASP A 32 4.05 7.16 -7.65
CA ASP A 32 3.39 7.83 -6.52
C ASP A 32 2.45 6.93 -5.70
N ASN A 33 2.27 5.65 -6.04
CA ASN A 33 1.37 4.71 -5.34
C ASN A 33 1.99 3.32 -5.07
N GLU A 34 3.32 3.18 -5.14
CA GLU A 34 4.01 1.89 -5.01
C GLU A 34 3.60 1.12 -3.73
N LEU A 35 3.56 1.79 -2.57
CA LEU A 35 3.14 1.17 -1.31
C LEU A 35 1.68 0.72 -1.31
N GLU A 36 0.82 1.53 -1.88
CA GLU A 36 -0.60 1.22 -1.98
C GLU A 36 -0.83 -0.01 -2.86
N GLU A 37 -0.15 -0.10 -4.00
CA GLU A 37 -0.23 -1.26 -4.89
C GLU A 37 0.26 -2.55 -4.20
N ILE A 38 1.37 -2.47 -3.46
CA ILE A 38 1.86 -3.62 -2.68
C ILE A 38 0.84 -4.05 -1.64
N LEU A 39 0.31 -3.12 -0.86
CA LEU A 39 -0.68 -3.46 0.15
C LEU A 39 -1.92 -4.05 -0.52
N GLN A 40 -2.46 -3.41 -1.56
CA GLN A 40 -3.59 -3.91 -2.33
C GLN A 40 -3.39 -5.34 -2.85
N LYS A 41 -2.22 -5.63 -3.41
CA LYS A 41 -1.88 -6.98 -3.88
C LYS A 41 -1.81 -7.97 -2.72
N ALA A 42 -1.13 -7.60 -1.64
CA ALA A 42 -0.93 -8.44 -0.47
C ALA A 42 -2.24 -8.97 0.13
N PHE A 43 -3.28 -8.14 0.18
CA PHE A 43 -4.57 -8.52 0.76
C PHE A 43 -5.63 -8.94 -0.26
N LYS A 44 -5.41 -8.77 -1.57
CA LYS A 44 -6.35 -9.26 -2.59
C LYS A 44 -6.49 -10.78 -2.52
N PHE A 45 -5.38 -11.47 -2.28
CA PHE A 45 -5.31 -12.93 -2.18
C PHE A 45 -4.72 -13.42 -0.86
N TRP A 46 -4.30 -12.51 0.03
CA TRP A 46 -3.65 -12.83 1.32
C TRP A 46 -2.31 -13.59 1.18
N GLU A 47 -1.74 -13.61 -0.03
CA GLU A 47 -0.48 -14.30 -0.39
C GLU A 47 0.76 -13.67 0.25
N ASP A 48 0.73 -12.39 0.58
CA ASP A 48 1.85 -11.71 1.25
C ASP A 48 1.60 -11.53 2.76
N VAL A 49 0.46 -12.02 3.30
CA VAL A 49 0.13 -11.91 4.73
C VAL A 49 0.59 -13.17 5.45
N CYS A 50 1.59 -13.02 6.33
CA CYS A 50 2.09 -14.11 7.15
C CYS A 50 1.02 -14.62 8.13
N LEU A 51 0.86 -15.95 8.19
CA LEU A 51 -0.09 -16.61 9.09
C LEU A 51 0.22 -16.33 10.56
N VAL A 52 1.50 -16.41 10.95
CA VAL A 52 1.92 -16.22 12.35
C VAL A 52 1.58 -14.81 12.83
N ASP A 53 1.92 -13.80 12.03
CA ASP A 53 1.61 -12.39 12.32
C ASP A 53 0.10 -12.16 12.38
N PHE A 54 -0.64 -12.79 11.46
CA PHE A 54 -2.10 -12.71 11.43
C PHE A 54 -2.74 -13.28 12.70
N LEU A 55 -2.37 -14.51 13.08
CA LEU A 55 -2.90 -15.19 14.26
C LEU A 55 -2.56 -14.42 15.54
N ALA A 56 -1.29 -14.01 15.69
CA ALA A 56 -0.85 -13.21 16.82
C ALA A 56 -1.65 -11.91 16.95
N GLN A 57 -1.83 -11.16 15.85
CA GLN A 57 -2.55 -9.88 15.91
C GLN A 57 -4.06 -10.03 16.09
N ARG A 58 -4.69 -11.06 15.50
CA ARG A 58 -6.17 -11.16 15.43
C ARG A 58 -6.80 -12.06 16.48
N TYR A 59 -6.04 -13.04 16.96
CA TYR A 59 -6.46 -14.03 17.95
C TYR A 59 -5.65 -13.95 19.25
N GLY A 60 -4.55 -13.19 19.28
CA GLY A 60 -3.71 -13.04 20.47
C GLY A 60 -2.83 -14.25 20.77
N LYS A 61 -2.83 -15.27 19.89
CA LYS A 61 -2.01 -16.47 19.99
C LYS A 61 -1.73 -17.03 18.60
N THR A 62 -0.67 -17.83 18.48
CA THR A 62 -0.22 -18.39 17.19
C THR A 62 -0.65 -19.83 16.95
N TYR A 63 -1.25 -20.50 17.95
CA TYR A 63 -1.73 -21.88 17.83
C TYR A 63 -0.65 -22.89 17.38
N GLY A 64 0.60 -22.64 17.77
CA GLY A 64 1.75 -23.45 17.37
C GLY A 64 2.31 -23.13 15.98
N ALA A 65 1.64 -22.29 15.18
CA ALA A 65 2.20 -21.80 13.93
C ALA A 65 3.47 -20.97 14.22
N CYS A 66 4.58 -21.38 13.63
CA CYS A 66 5.88 -20.76 13.84
C CYS A 66 6.64 -20.45 12.55
N ASP A 67 6.23 -21.01 11.41
CA ASP A 67 6.89 -20.74 10.13
C ASP A 67 6.52 -19.33 9.62
N PRO A 68 7.48 -18.40 9.56
CA PRO A 68 7.21 -17.04 9.09
C PRO A 68 6.89 -17.00 7.59
N ASN A 69 7.18 -18.04 6.82
CA ASN A 69 6.95 -18.08 5.37
C ASN A 69 5.54 -18.58 5.01
N VAL A 70 4.81 -19.17 5.95
CA VAL A 70 3.44 -19.60 5.72
C VAL A 70 2.52 -18.39 5.64
N THR A 71 1.68 -18.36 4.62
CA THR A 71 0.76 -17.27 4.33
C THR A 71 -0.66 -17.64 4.76
N VAL A 72 -1.51 -16.63 4.95
CA VAL A 72 -2.95 -16.85 5.16
C VAL A 72 -3.58 -17.56 3.96
N ALA A 73 -3.12 -17.30 2.73
CA ALA A 73 -3.59 -17.99 1.54
C ALA A 73 -3.31 -19.50 1.61
N THR A 74 -2.08 -19.89 1.97
CA THR A 74 -1.70 -21.30 2.09
C THR A 74 -2.45 -22.00 3.23
N PHE A 75 -2.69 -21.28 4.34
CA PHE A 75 -3.52 -21.79 5.43
C PHE A 75 -4.96 -22.10 4.98
N LEU A 76 -5.56 -21.25 4.16
CA LEU A 76 -6.92 -21.43 3.65
C LEU A 76 -7.07 -22.69 2.78
N GLU A 77 -6.00 -23.12 2.11
CA GLU A 77 -6.01 -24.34 1.30
C GLU A 77 -6.02 -25.62 2.15
N ASN A 78 -5.28 -25.62 3.27
CA ASN A 78 -5.17 -26.79 4.13
C ASN A 78 -4.96 -26.44 5.62
N PRO A 79 -6.01 -26.01 6.34
CA PRO A 79 -5.89 -25.55 7.73
C PRO A 79 -5.34 -26.60 8.70
N SER A 80 -5.63 -27.89 8.47
CA SER A 80 -5.20 -28.98 9.37
C SER A 80 -3.71 -29.26 9.32
N HIS A 81 -3.01 -28.81 8.27
CA HIS A 81 -1.56 -28.92 8.19
C HIS A 81 -0.83 -27.96 9.15
N TYR A 82 -1.48 -26.86 9.53
CA TYR A 82 -0.86 -25.79 10.30
C TYR A 82 -1.36 -25.70 11.74
N ILE A 83 -2.59 -26.14 12.00
CA ILE A 83 -3.17 -26.20 13.35
C ILE A 83 -3.67 -27.63 13.60
N GLU A 84 -2.90 -28.36 14.40
CA GLU A 84 -3.15 -29.78 14.69
C GLU A 84 -4.41 -29.96 15.54
N ASN A 85 -4.58 -29.14 16.59
CA ASN A 85 -5.72 -29.23 17.49
C ASN A 85 -7.04 -28.89 16.79
N ASP A 86 -7.98 -29.83 16.78
CA ASP A 86 -9.26 -29.71 16.08
C ASP A 86 -10.12 -28.55 16.59
N ALA A 87 -10.25 -28.39 17.90
CA ALA A 87 -11.08 -27.35 18.50
C ALA A 87 -10.49 -25.95 18.25
N GLU A 88 -9.17 -25.82 18.30
CA GLU A 88 -8.49 -24.56 17.98
C GLU A 88 -8.60 -24.22 16.49
N ARG A 89 -8.44 -25.22 15.62
CA ARG A 89 -8.59 -25.05 14.18
C ARG A 89 -10.01 -24.63 13.81
N GLU A 90 -11.01 -25.27 14.42
CA GLU A 90 -12.42 -24.91 14.24
C GLU A 90 -12.68 -23.46 14.65
N GLU A 91 -12.20 -23.04 15.83
CA GLU A 91 -12.30 -21.65 16.28
C GLU A 91 -11.69 -20.67 15.27
N VAL A 92 -10.48 -20.98 14.78
CA VAL A 92 -9.77 -20.11 13.83
C VAL A 92 -10.56 -20.00 12.54
N VAL A 93 -10.96 -21.13 11.95
CA VAL A 93 -11.67 -21.19 10.67
C VAL A 93 -13.03 -20.52 10.76
N GLU A 94 -13.79 -20.71 11.84
CA GLU A 94 -15.11 -20.11 12.03
C GLU A 94 -15.05 -18.57 12.05
N LYS A 95 -14.10 -18.02 12.82
CA LYS A 95 -13.94 -16.56 12.97
C LYS A 95 -13.15 -15.92 11.82
N LEU A 96 -12.52 -16.73 10.97
CA LEU A 96 -11.57 -16.27 9.95
C LEU A 96 -12.17 -15.21 9.00
N PRO A 97 -13.38 -15.40 8.43
CA PRO A 97 -13.94 -14.41 7.50
C PRO A 97 -14.12 -13.03 8.13
N GLU A 98 -14.59 -12.99 9.38
CA GLU A 98 -14.75 -11.74 10.13
C GLU A 98 -13.39 -11.07 10.38
N LYS A 99 -12.39 -11.83 10.83
CA LYS A 99 -11.05 -11.31 11.12
C LYS A 99 -10.35 -10.80 9.86
N LEU A 100 -10.52 -11.47 8.72
CA LEU A 100 -10.02 -11.00 7.42
C LEU A 100 -10.72 -9.72 6.97
N HIS A 101 -12.04 -9.63 7.17
CA HIS A 101 -12.77 -8.39 6.88
C HIS A 101 -12.29 -7.21 7.75
N GLN A 102 -12.13 -7.44 9.06
CA GLN A 102 -11.56 -6.44 9.97
C GLN A 102 -10.12 -6.05 9.57
N LEU A 103 -9.31 -7.01 9.13
CA LEU A 103 -7.96 -6.74 8.63
C LEU A 103 -7.96 -5.87 7.39
N LYS A 104 -8.83 -6.16 6.44
CA LYS A 104 -9.01 -5.33 5.25
C LYS A 104 -9.33 -3.88 5.63
N GLY A 105 -10.24 -3.67 6.57
CA GLY A 105 -10.58 -2.34 7.09
C GLY A 105 -9.39 -1.61 7.72
N CYS A 106 -8.58 -2.32 8.53
CA CYS A 106 -7.37 -1.74 9.11
C CYS A 106 -6.34 -1.34 8.05
N ILE A 107 -6.10 -2.19 7.04
CA ILE A 107 -5.12 -1.90 6.00
C ILE A 107 -5.57 -0.71 5.15
N LEU A 108 -6.85 -0.60 4.80
CA LEU A 108 -7.37 0.56 4.05
C LEU A 108 -7.15 1.87 4.82
N ARG A 109 -7.35 1.85 6.14
CA ARG A 109 -7.04 2.99 7.01
C ARG A 109 -5.53 3.28 7.00
N ASP A 110 -4.69 2.25 7.10
CA ASP A 110 -3.24 2.41 7.11
C ASP A 110 -2.71 2.98 5.77
N VAL A 111 -3.25 2.53 4.62
CA VAL A 111 -2.97 3.09 3.28
C VAL A 111 -3.36 4.56 3.23
N THR A 112 -4.56 4.89 3.71
CA THR A 112 -5.06 6.28 3.73
C THR A 112 -4.16 7.16 4.58
N PHE A 113 -3.73 6.66 5.75
CA PHE A 113 -2.80 7.35 6.63
C PHE A 113 -1.45 7.59 5.96
N LEU A 114 -0.84 6.55 5.39
CA LEU A 114 0.45 6.63 4.68
C LEU A 114 0.41 7.69 3.57
N ARG A 115 -0.65 7.69 2.76
CA ARG A 115 -0.88 8.72 1.74
C ARG A 115 -0.98 10.12 2.33
N ALA A 116 -1.72 10.29 3.43
CA ALA A 116 -1.91 11.59 4.07
C ALA A 116 -0.60 12.17 4.66
N VAL A 117 0.31 11.32 5.12
CA VAL A 117 1.63 11.74 5.62
C VAL A 117 2.71 11.80 4.53
N GLY A 118 2.34 11.59 3.26
CA GLY A 118 3.25 11.67 2.12
C GLY A 118 4.22 10.50 2.00
N ILE A 119 3.88 9.33 2.56
CA ILE A 119 4.66 8.09 2.43
C ILE A 119 3.96 7.19 1.41
N THR A 120 4.36 7.28 0.16
CA THR A 120 3.78 6.49 -0.95
C THR A 120 4.79 5.67 -1.75
N THR A 121 6.09 5.95 -1.61
CA THR A 121 7.19 5.20 -2.26
C THR A 121 8.09 4.46 -1.28
N ARG A 122 8.87 3.50 -1.78
CA ARG A 122 9.89 2.80 -0.98
C ARG A 122 10.89 3.74 -0.32
N GLU A 123 11.37 4.77 -1.03
CA GLU A 123 12.35 5.70 -0.45
C GLU A 123 11.75 6.46 0.74
N GLN A 124 10.48 6.84 0.66
CA GLN A 124 9.77 7.52 1.73
C GLN A 124 9.51 6.59 2.93
N TRP A 125 9.25 5.30 2.67
CA TRP A 125 9.11 4.29 3.71
C TRP A 125 10.35 4.19 4.60
N ALA A 126 11.55 4.37 4.06
CA ALA A 126 12.78 4.37 4.85
C ALA A 126 12.83 5.52 5.88
N TYR A 127 12.13 6.63 5.64
CA TYR A 127 12.03 7.77 6.57
C TYR A 127 10.89 7.64 7.60
N ARG A 128 10.18 6.50 7.63
CA ARG A 128 9.06 6.22 8.55
C ARG A 128 9.42 6.29 10.04
N ARG A 129 10.68 6.45 10.44
CA ARG A 129 11.14 6.36 11.85
C ARG A 129 10.28 7.15 12.86
N PHE A 130 9.51 8.13 12.41
CA PHE A 130 8.55 8.93 13.17
C PHE A 130 7.13 8.34 13.36
N TYR A 131 6.76 7.21 12.72
CA TYR A 131 5.42 6.61 12.76
C TYR A 131 5.38 5.09 13.03
N PRO A 132 6.18 4.54 13.96
CA PRO A 132 6.20 3.09 14.16
C PRO A 132 4.86 2.51 14.66
N GLU A 133 4.12 3.28 15.47
CA GLU A 133 2.93 2.83 16.20
C GLU A 133 1.60 3.07 15.47
N MET A 134 1.61 3.81 14.35
CA MET A 134 0.39 4.24 13.66
C MET A 134 -0.14 3.22 12.66
N LEU A 135 0.68 2.25 12.27
CA LEU A 135 0.32 1.19 11.33
C LEU A 135 0.05 -0.10 12.09
N THR A 136 -0.85 -0.93 11.57
CA THR A 136 -1.02 -2.27 12.12
C THR A 136 0.26 -3.09 11.95
N SER A 137 0.47 -4.03 12.87
CA SER A 137 1.64 -4.92 12.83
C SER A 137 1.75 -5.65 11.49
N ILE A 138 0.64 -6.17 10.96
CA ILE A 138 0.60 -6.83 9.65
C ILE A 138 1.02 -5.89 8.51
N THR A 139 0.52 -4.64 8.45
CA THR A 139 0.96 -3.66 7.45
C THR A 139 2.46 -3.42 7.55
N ASN A 140 2.99 -3.26 8.76
CA ASN A 140 4.42 -3.11 8.99
C ASN A 140 5.22 -4.33 8.51
N CYS A 141 4.74 -5.54 8.80
CA CYS A 141 5.39 -6.78 8.37
C CYS A 141 5.41 -6.92 6.84
N VAL A 142 4.28 -6.68 6.18
CA VAL A 142 4.18 -6.75 4.70
C VAL A 142 5.17 -5.78 4.06
N LEU A 143 5.16 -4.51 4.49
CA LEU A 143 6.03 -3.49 3.91
C LEU A 143 7.51 -3.75 4.24
N SER A 144 7.83 -4.18 5.46
CA SER A 144 9.21 -4.49 5.86
C SER A 144 9.76 -5.72 5.14
N ARG A 145 8.94 -6.74 4.85
CA ARG A 145 9.37 -7.89 4.04
C ARG A 145 9.67 -7.50 2.59
N LYS A 146 8.88 -6.58 2.01
CA LYS A 146 9.08 -6.15 0.62
C LYS A 146 10.25 -5.16 0.48
N TYR A 147 10.44 -4.28 1.45
CA TYR A 147 11.38 -3.16 1.32
C TYR A 147 12.59 -3.20 2.26
N GLY A 148 12.61 -4.13 3.20
CA GLY A 148 13.55 -4.16 4.33
C GLY A 148 13.04 -3.37 5.53
N SER A 149 13.59 -3.65 6.71
CA SER A 149 13.35 -2.80 7.88
C SER A 149 14.10 -1.47 7.68
N PRO A 150 13.46 -0.32 7.90
CA PRO A 150 14.16 0.97 7.93
C PRO A 150 15.28 1.03 8.98
N LEU A 151 15.25 0.14 9.97
CA LEU A 151 16.22 0.06 11.06
C LEU A 151 17.53 -0.64 10.66
N ASP A 152 17.55 -1.36 9.53
CA ASP A 152 18.74 -2.11 9.09
C ASP A 152 19.71 -1.23 8.26
N GLY A 153 19.34 0.02 7.97
CA GLY A 153 20.12 0.95 7.13
C GLY A 153 21.17 1.79 7.85
N GLU A 154 21.34 1.63 9.17
CA GLU A 154 22.14 2.54 10.01
C GLU A 154 23.52 2.00 10.40
N THR A 155 24.13 1.10 9.60
CA THR A 155 25.49 0.61 9.91
C THR A 155 26.59 1.21 9.04
N ASN A 156 26.32 1.87 7.90
CA ASN A 156 27.39 2.30 6.98
C ASN A 156 27.17 3.68 6.36
N LYS A 157 26.99 4.72 7.18
CA LYS A 157 27.28 6.10 6.76
C LYS A 157 28.12 6.75 7.85
N GLU A 158 29.35 6.25 7.99
CA GLU A 158 30.40 7.02 8.64
C GLU A 158 30.52 8.36 7.93
N ASP A 159 30.39 9.42 8.74
CA ASP A 159 30.69 10.79 8.37
C ASP A 159 32.13 10.85 7.85
N THR A 160 32.30 10.86 6.53
CA THR A 160 33.54 11.33 5.91
C THR A 160 33.59 12.85 6.08
N LEU A 161 33.97 13.30 7.28
CA LEU A 161 34.47 14.64 7.52
C LEU A 161 35.70 14.83 6.62
N ILE A 162 35.50 15.58 5.53
CA ILE A 162 36.57 16.05 4.67
C ILE A 162 37.40 17.04 5.49
N VAL A 163 38.53 16.58 6.03
CA VAL A 163 39.60 17.46 6.48
C VAL A 163 40.42 17.83 5.25
N GLN A 164 40.29 19.07 4.78
CA GLN A 164 41.22 19.62 3.78
C GLN A 164 42.40 20.28 4.50
N PRO A 165 43.66 20.06 4.06
CA PRO A 165 44.82 20.80 4.53
C PRO A 165 44.89 22.22 3.93
#